data_AF-A0A497TGU9-F1
#
_entry.id   AF-A0A497TGU9-F1
#
_cell.length_a   1.000
_cell.length_b   1.000
_cell.length_c   1.000
_cell.angle_alpha   90.00
_cell.angle_beta   90.00
_cell.angle_gamma   90.00
#
_symmetry.space_group_name_H-M   'P 1'
#
loop_
_entity.id
_entity.type
_entity.pdbx_description
1 polymer ?
#
loop_
_entity_poly.entity_id
_entity_poly.type
_entity_poly.pdbx_seq_one_letter_code
_entity_poly.pdbx_strand_id
1 'polypeptide(L)'
;MAQKPHSLEYTAILNDGRVFHYTCNPPSNEILTKHGIEAIGNKFGCKDSREVLLIPKSLYKSYGYVVRESDIKIVSEQLLRRL
;
A
#
# COMPACT_ATOMS: atom_id res chain seq x y z
N MET A 1 1.13 16.42 -20.51
CA MET A 1 0.14 15.33 -20.42
C MET A 1 0.24 14.73 -19.02
N ALA A 2 -0.61 15.13 -18.08
CA ALA A 2 -0.63 14.54 -16.74
C ALA A 2 -1.46 13.25 -16.84
N GLN A 3 -0.79 12.09 -16.80
CA GLN A 3 -1.47 10.80 -16.74
C GLN A 3 -2.31 10.73 -15.46
N LYS A 4 -3.53 10.23 -15.64
CA LYS A 4 -4.60 10.21 -14.63
C LYS A 4 -4.17 9.40 -13.39
N PRO A 5 -4.37 9.91 -12.17
CA PRO A 5 -4.09 9.16 -10.93
C PRO A 5 -4.90 7.85 -10.80
N HIS A 6 -6.01 7.71 -11.53
CA HIS A 6 -6.83 6.48 -11.53
C HIS A 6 -6.17 5.26 -12.21
N SER A 7 -5.13 5.44 -13.04
CA SER A 7 -4.40 4.31 -13.62
C SER A 7 -3.56 3.55 -12.59
N LEU A 8 -3.39 4.11 -11.38
CA LEU A 8 -2.64 3.51 -10.28
C LEU A 8 -3.51 2.78 -9.27
N GLU A 9 -4.84 2.69 -9.44
CA GLU A 9 -5.78 1.94 -8.56
C GLU A 9 -5.57 0.43 -8.62
N TYR A 10 -4.35 0.02 -8.33
CA TYR A 10 -3.79 -1.29 -8.52
C TYR A 10 -3.20 -1.76 -7.20
N THR A 11 -3.31 -3.05 -6.95
CA THR A 11 -2.66 -3.71 -5.83
C THR A 11 -2.06 -4.99 -6.33
N ALA A 12 -0.79 -5.22 -6.03
CA ALA A 12 -0.08 -6.40 -6.47
C ALA A 12 0.90 -6.88 -5.43
N ILE A 13 1.10 -8.19 -5.41
CA ILE A 13 2.16 -8.83 -4.63
C ILE A 13 3.40 -8.83 -5.51
N LEU A 14 4.47 -8.22 -5.03
CA LEU A 14 5.75 -8.16 -5.73
C LEU A 14 6.54 -9.45 -5.49
N ASN A 15 7.53 -9.73 -6.36
CA ASN A 15 8.38 -10.93 -6.26
C ASN A 15 9.16 -11.04 -4.94
N ASP A 16 9.51 -9.93 -4.29
CA ASP A 16 10.16 -9.95 -2.98
C ASP A 16 9.16 -10.12 -1.81
N GLY A 17 7.87 -10.22 -2.12
CA GLY A 17 6.79 -10.47 -1.17
C GLY A 17 6.12 -9.21 -0.63
N ARG A 18 6.71 -8.02 -0.81
CA ARG A 18 6.02 -6.75 -0.49
C ARG A 18 4.77 -6.59 -1.36
N VAL A 19 3.80 -5.86 -0.85
CA VAL A 19 2.56 -5.55 -1.53
C VAL A 19 2.60 -4.11 -1.99
N PHE A 20 2.58 -3.90 -3.30
CA PHE A 20 2.30 -2.61 -3.91
C PHE A 20 0.81 -2.32 -3.74
N HIS A 21 0.48 -1.17 -3.18
CA HIS A 21 -0.90 -0.78 -2.94
C HIS A 21 -1.10 0.71 -3.13
N TYR A 22 -2.07 1.08 -3.97
CA TYR A 22 -2.56 2.45 -4.06
C TYR A 22 -3.77 2.66 -3.13
N THR A 23 -3.76 3.76 -2.39
CA THR A 23 -4.85 4.14 -1.49
C THR A 23 -5.09 5.65 -1.54
N CYS A 24 -6.35 6.06 -1.45
CA CYS A 24 -6.73 7.46 -1.34
C CYS A 24 -6.78 7.95 0.11
N ASN A 25 -6.76 7.03 1.09
CA ASN A 25 -6.78 7.33 2.52
C ASN A 25 -5.55 6.75 3.22
N PRO A 26 -4.34 7.22 2.87
CA PRO A 26 -3.14 6.70 3.50
C PRO A 26 -3.03 7.11 4.98
N PRO A 27 -2.47 6.24 5.83
CA PRO A 27 -2.09 6.60 7.19
C PRO A 27 -1.08 7.76 7.25
N SER A 28 -0.87 8.30 8.45
CA SER A 28 0.17 9.29 8.72
C SER A 28 1.58 8.71 8.50
N ASN A 29 2.55 9.53 8.11
CA ASN A 29 3.95 9.10 7.92
C ASN A 29 4.55 8.43 9.16
N GLU A 30 4.17 8.86 10.36
CA GLU A 30 4.60 8.25 11.62
C GLU A 30 4.18 6.77 11.72
N ILE A 31 2.91 6.49 11.39
CA ILE A 31 2.35 5.14 11.35
C ILE A 31 3.04 4.29 10.28
N LEU A 32 3.20 4.84 9.07
CA LEU A 32 3.89 4.14 7.99
C LEU A 32 5.31 3.74 8.40
N THR A 33 6.05 4.67 9.00
CA THR A 33 7.43 4.45 9.47
C THR A 33 7.48 3.40 10.58
N LYS A 34 6.57 3.48 11.57
CA LYS A 34 6.46 2.52 12.68
C LYS A 34 6.24 1.09 12.21
N HIS A 35 5.48 0.92 11.14
CA HIS A 35 5.13 -0.40 10.57
C HIS A 35 6.04 -0.85 9.41
N GLY A 36 7.07 -0.05 9.08
CA GLY A 36 7.99 -0.36 7.98
C GLY A 36 7.32 -0.32 6.60
N ILE A 37 6.26 0.48 6.43
CA ILE A 37 5.58 0.70 5.17
C ILE A 37 6.27 1.84 4.43
N GLU A 38 6.72 1.59 3.19
CA GLU A 38 7.39 2.61 2.39
C GLU A 38 6.38 3.37 1.53
N ALA A 39 6.36 4.70 1.65
CA ALA A 39 5.59 5.58 0.77
C ALA A 39 6.40 5.90 -0.49
N ILE A 40 5.90 5.46 -1.66
CA ILE A 40 6.61 5.57 -2.95
C ILE A 40 5.85 6.38 -4.00
N GLY A 41 4.76 7.07 -3.64
CA GLY A 41 3.93 7.86 -4.56
C GLY A 41 4.71 8.92 -5.34
N ASN A 42 5.76 9.49 -4.75
CA ASN A 42 6.66 10.43 -5.43
C ASN A 42 7.29 9.84 -6.71
N LYS A 43 7.57 8.53 -6.73
CA LYS A 43 8.14 7.84 -7.90
C LYS A 43 7.16 7.74 -9.07
N PHE A 44 5.86 7.92 -8.79
CA PHE A 44 4.78 7.86 -9.77
C PHE A 44 4.18 9.25 -10.07
N GLY A 45 4.75 10.33 -9.51
CA GLY A 45 4.24 11.68 -9.69
C GLY A 45 2.95 11.97 -8.92
N CYS A 46 2.64 11.19 -7.88
CA CYS A 46 1.52 11.47 -6.97
C CYS A 46 1.75 12.79 -6.23
N LYS A 47 0.65 13.52 -5.94
CA LYS A 47 0.73 14.78 -5.19
C LYS A 47 1.03 14.50 -3.72
N ASP A 48 0.46 13.45 -3.17
CA ASP A 48 0.80 12.93 -1.85
C ASP A 48 1.63 11.65 -2.00
N SER A 49 2.83 11.65 -1.40
CA SER A 49 3.77 10.53 -1.52
C SER A 49 3.23 9.23 -0.94
N ARG A 50 2.21 9.31 -0.07
CA ARG A 50 1.62 8.18 0.64
C ARG A 50 0.49 7.52 -0.15
N GLU A 51 0.08 8.09 -1.28
CA GLU A 51 -0.94 7.47 -2.15
C GLU A 51 -0.52 6.10 -2.67
N VAL A 52 0.80 5.84 -2.78
CA VAL A 52 1.34 4.55 -3.19
C VAL A 52 2.25 4.01 -2.11
N LEU A 53 1.93 2.81 -1.62
CA LEU A 53 2.60 2.16 -0.50
C LEU A 53 3.24 0.83 -0.93
N LEU A 54 4.39 0.51 -0.35
CA LEU A 54 4.94 -0.84 -0.30
C LEU A 54 4.78 -1.37 1.12
N ILE A 55 3.91 -2.37 1.26
CA ILE A 55 3.55 -2.92 2.55
C ILE A 55 4.26 -4.29 2.71
N PRO A 56 5.04 -4.50 3.78
CA PRO A 56 5.74 -5.77 3.97
C PRO A 56 4.77 -6.91 4.28
N LYS A 57 4.98 -8.09 3.68
CA LYS A 57 4.15 -9.30 3.88
C LYS A 57 4.04 -9.71 5.35
N SER A 58 5.10 -9.49 6.12
CA SER A 58 5.15 -9.79 7.55
C SER A 58 4.09 -9.01 8.33
N LEU A 59 3.80 -7.78 7.94
CA LEU A 59 2.78 -6.95 8.61
C LEU A 59 1.39 -7.56 8.49
N TYR A 60 1.01 -8.04 7.30
CA TYR A 60 -0.26 -8.75 7.10
C TYR A 60 -0.38 -9.95 8.05
N LYS A 61 0.69 -10.75 8.18
CA LYS A 61 0.71 -11.90 9.08
C LYS A 61 0.56 -11.49 10.55
N SER A 62 1.22 -10.42 10.99
CA SER A 62 1.10 -9.90 12.36
C SER A 62 -0.33 -9.47 12.71
N TYR A 63 -1.14 -9.10 11.72
CA TYR A 63 -2.54 -8.72 11.90
C TYR A 63 -3.52 -9.88 11.58
N GLY A 64 -3.01 -11.09 11.35
CA GLY A 64 -3.82 -12.29 11.08
C GLY A 64 -4.36 -12.39 9.65
N TYR A 65 -3.85 -11.59 8.72
CA TYR A 65 -4.26 -11.62 7.33
C TYR A 65 -3.44 -12.60 6.49
N VAL A 66 -4.09 -13.23 5.52
CA VAL A 66 -3.45 -14.05 4.50
C VAL A 66 -3.34 -13.23 3.21
N VAL A 67 -2.14 -13.17 2.65
CA VAL A 67 -1.86 -12.42 1.41
C VAL A 67 -2.15 -13.31 0.20
N ARG A 68 -3.20 -13.01 -0.56
CA ARG A 68 -3.63 -13.71 -1.79
C ARG A 68 -3.97 -12.69 -2.87
N GLU A 69 -3.58 -12.95 -4.12
CA GLU A 69 -3.82 -12.01 -5.23
C GLU A 69 -5.29 -11.64 -5.40
N SER A 70 -6.21 -12.59 -5.20
CA SER A 70 -7.65 -12.38 -5.40
C SER A 70 -8.27 -11.34 -4.46
N ASP A 71 -7.73 -11.20 -3.25
CA ASP A 71 -8.33 -10.37 -2.19
C ASP A 71 -7.36 -9.32 -1.62
N ILE A 72 -6.12 -9.25 -2.12
CA ILE A 72 -5.07 -8.39 -1.56
C ILE A 72 -5.47 -6.92 -1.51
N LYS A 73 -6.18 -6.40 -2.54
CA LYS A 73 -6.67 -5.02 -2.53
C LYS A 73 -7.55 -4.72 -1.32
N ILE A 74 -8.49 -5.62 -1.01
CA ILE A 74 -9.43 -5.47 0.11
C ILE A 74 -8.68 -5.62 1.44
N VAL A 75 -7.80 -6.63 1.52
CA VAL A 75 -7.01 -6.90 2.72
C VAL A 75 -6.06 -5.75 3.05
N SER A 76 -5.41 -5.13 2.05
CA SER A 76 -4.57 -3.95 2.23
C SER A 76 -5.36 -2.77 2.79
N GLU A 77 -6.54 -2.47 2.25
CA GLU A 77 -7.40 -1.40 2.76
C GLU A 77 -7.86 -1.67 4.20
N GLN A 78 -8.20 -2.91 4.53
CA GLN A 78 -8.55 -3.30 5.90
C GLN A 78 -7.38 -3.18 6.87
N LEU A 79 -6.18 -3.57 6.42
CA LEU A 79 -4.96 -3.42 7.20
C LEU A 79 -4.70 -1.96 7.53
N LEU A 80 -4.70 -1.07 6.52
CA LEU A 80 -4.42 0.36 6.71
C LEU A 80 -5.41 1.04 7.68
N ARG A 81 -6.68 0.61 7.69
CA ARG A 81 -7.70 1.11 8.64
C ARG A 81 -7.48 0.67 10.09
N ARG A 82 -6.64 -0.34 10.32
CA ARG A 82 -6.29 -0.87 11.65
C ARG A 82 -4.97 -0.35 12.19
N LEU A 83 -4.21 0.39 11.37
CA LEU A 83 -2.97 1.04 11.78
C LEU A 83 -3.23 2.36 12.53
#